data_AF-A0A844DVI4-F1
#
_entry.id   AF-A0A844DVI4-F1
#
_cell.length_a   1.000
_cell.length_b   1.000
_cell.length_c   1.000
_cell.angle_alpha   90.00
_cell.angle_beta   90.00
_cell.angle_gamma   90.00
#
_symmetry.space_group_name_H-M   'P 1'
#
loop_
_entity.id
_entity.type
_entity.pdbx_description
1 polymer ?
#
loop_
_entity_poly.entity_id
_entity_poly.type
_entity_poly.pdbx_seq_one_letter_code
_entity_poly.pdbx_strand_id
1 'polypeptide(L)'
;MKTKMSLSAEMDLTQDSVVQLTCWCGQIALHELWGLGRTRLDRITRRKELLGSQSLAVVMQPDKNGKPQTEKARRLRAEAIPKGVPTEFRVPALRTPRTRREQQLKMVGDRAATMAWQLMALACVQELGFGADRLNRLYAEMRHNYEQLNEWGKTDGLDVAMEKLRRCACDALQTEDIVVENVDDEKTVQTLSRSYKEQEAEFLKRAVMMAAGRKACRQSLNVLNEESVRQKCADAMAAATGSNLSPLRSGYASALQSSPDMGAKDQGGR
;
A
#
# COMPACT_ATOMS: atom_id res chain seq x y z
N MET A 1 31.04 10.63 3.23
CA MET A 1 30.85 9.41 2.42
C MET A 1 29.39 8.99 2.58
N LYS A 2 28.57 9.01 1.52
CA LYS A 2 27.18 8.51 1.63
C LYS A 2 27.23 7.00 1.87
N THR A 3 26.66 6.54 2.97
CA THR A 3 26.59 5.11 3.30
C THR A 3 25.77 4.40 2.23
N LYS A 4 26.31 3.33 1.65
CA LYS A 4 25.61 2.55 0.63
C LYS A 4 24.32 1.98 1.22
N MET A 5 23.16 2.32 0.66
CA MET A 5 21.87 1.86 1.17
C MET A 5 21.80 0.32 1.20
N SER A 6 21.16 -0.19 2.25
CA SER A 6 20.88 -1.63 2.35
C SER A 6 19.86 -2.05 1.29
N LEU A 7 19.94 -3.30 0.83
CA LEU A 7 18.95 -3.86 -0.10
C LEU A 7 17.52 -3.77 0.45
N SER A 8 17.35 -3.93 1.77
CA SER A 8 16.04 -3.79 2.41
C SER A 8 15.47 -2.38 2.25
N ALA A 9 16.30 -1.36 2.49
CA ALA A 9 15.90 0.03 2.35
C ALA A 9 15.49 0.35 0.91
N GLU A 10 16.24 -0.14 -0.08
CA GLU A 10 15.90 0.03 -1.49
C GLU A 10 14.60 -0.68 -1.88
N MET A 11 14.34 -1.87 -1.32
CA MET A 11 13.08 -2.57 -1.54
C MET A 11 11.90 -1.78 -0.97
N ASP A 12 12.06 -1.18 0.22
CA ASP A 12 11.03 -0.36 0.85
C ASP A 12 10.75 0.92 0.01
N LEU A 13 11.79 1.61 -0.46
CA LEU A 13 11.66 2.76 -1.37
C LEU A 13 11.02 2.39 -2.70
N THR A 14 11.41 1.24 -3.28
CA THR A 14 10.83 0.73 -4.52
C THR A 14 9.35 0.42 -4.36
N GLN A 15 8.98 -0.21 -3.24
CA GLN A 15 7.59 -0.52 -2.94
C GLN A 15 6.75 0.76 -2.90
N ASP A 16 7.17 1.77 -2.13
CA ASP A 16 6.43 3.03 -1.99
C ASP A 16 6.32 3.78 -3.33
N SER A 17 7.45 3.95 -4.01
CA SER A 17 7.50 4.63 -5.33
C SER A 17 6.58 3.96 -6.35
N VAL A 18 6.61 2.61 -6.43
CA VAL A 18 5.78 1.88 -7.40
C VAL A 18 4.30 1.96 -7.05
N VAL A 19 3.92 1.93 -5.76
CA VAL A 19 2.52 2.15 -5.37
C VAL A 19 2.05 3.51 -5.85
N GLN A 20 2.82 4.56 -5.58
CA GLN A 20 2.48 5.93 -5.95
C GLN A 20 2.33 6.07 -7.47
N LEU A 21 3.34 5.66 -8.24
CA LEU A 21 3.33 5.72 -9.70
C LEU A 21 2.16 4.94 -10.31
N THR A 22 1.88 3.73 -9.81
CA THR A 22 0.73 2.94 -10.26
C THR A 22 -0.59 3.65 -9.97
N CYS A 23 -0.71 4.31 -8.81
CA CYS A 23 -1.90 5.08 -8.45
C CYS A 23 -2.08 6.32 -9.32
N TRP A 24 -1.00 7.02 -9.68
CA TRP A 24 -1.05 8.15 -10.61
C TRP A 24 -1.48 7.71 -12.01
N CYS A 25 -0.86 6.66 -12.55
CA CYS A 25 -1.24 6.10 -13.85
C CYS A 25 -2.73 5.74 -13.90
N GLY A 26 -3.28 5.21 -12.81
CA GLY A 26 -4.69 4.86 -12.69
C GLY A 26 -5.64 6.05 -12.59
N GLN A 27 -5.29 7.10 -11.85
CA GLN A 27 -6.10 8.32 -11.79
C GLN A 27 -6.13 9.05 -13.12
N ILE A 28 -4.98 9.12 -13.80
CA ILE A 28 -4.86 9.71 -15.14
C ILE A 28 -5.69 8.89 -16.14
N ALA A 29 -5.54 7.57 -16.16
CA ALA A 29 -6.33 6.70 -17.05
C ALA A 29 -7.85 6.82 -16.81
N LEU A 30 -8.27 6.92 -15.55
CA LEU A 30 -9.66 7.14 -15.18
C LEU A 30 -10.19 8.46 -15.75
N HIS A 31 -9.37 9.51 -15.72
CA HIS A 31 -9.70 10.80 -16.30
C HIS A 31 -9.75 10.74 -17.84
N GLU A 32 -8.72 10.19 -18.49
CA GLU A 32 -8.61 10.13 -19.95
C GLU A 32 -9.74 9.31 -20.59
N LEU A 33 -10.08 8.16 -20.00
CA LEU A 33 -11.09 7.25 -20.56
C LEU A 33 -12.53 7.71 -20.32
N TRP A 34 -12.80 8.42 -19.21
CA TRP A 34 -14.18 8.70 -18.78
C TRP A 34 -14.44 10.13 -18.28
N GLY A 35 -13.48 11.04 -18.40
CA GLY A 35 -13.61 12.43 -17.93
C GLY A 35 -13.88 12.53 -16.43
N LEU A 36 -13.31 11.61 -15.64
CA LEU A 36 -13.45 11.65 -14.19
C LEU A 36 -12.75 12.89 -13.62
N GLY A 37 -13.53 13.84 -13.11
CA GLY A 37 -13.00 15.01 -12.40
C GLY A 37 -12.67 14.73 -10.93
N ARG A 38 -12.02 15.72 -10.30
CA ARG A 38 -11.48 15.68 -8.93
C ARG A 38 -12.37 14.99 -7.90
N THR A 39 -13.62 15.42 -7.75
CA THR A 39 -14.53 14.88 -6.73
C THR A 39 -14.73 13.36 -6.84
N ARG A 40 -14.81 12.84 -8.06
CA ARG A 40 -14.99 11.40 -8.28
C ARG A 40 -13.67 10.65 -8.10
N LEU A 41 -12.54 11.22 -8.54
CA LEU A 41 -11.21 10.66 -8.29
C LEU A 41 -10.90 10.60 -6.79
N ASP A 42 -11.19 11.66 -6.03
CA ASP A 42 -11.02 11.69 -4.57
C ASP A 42 -11.87 10.62 -3.87
N ARG A 43 -13.10 10.39 -4.36
CA ARG A 43 -13.97 9.34 -3.83
C ARG A 43 -13.37 7.95 -4.06
N ILE A 44 -12.82 7.69 -5.25
CA ILE A 44 -12.12 6.45 -5.57
C ILE A 44 -10.87 6.29 -4.70
N THR A 45 -10.09 7.36 -4.52
CA THR A 45 -8.89 7.36 -3.68
C THR A 45 -9.21 7.03 -2.23
N ARG A 46 -10.20 7.69 -1.63
CA ARG A 46 -10.67 7.37 -0.27
C ARG A 46 -11.16 5.93 -0.15
N ARG A 47 -11.88 5.43 -1.17
CA ARG A 47 -12.37 4.05 -1.15
C ARG A 47 -11.22 3.03 -1.24
N LYS A 48 -10.24 3.30 -2.11
CA LYS A 48 -9.01 2.52 -2.24
C LYS A 48 -8.25 2.44 -0.92
N GLU A 49 -8.12 3.56 -0.20
CA GLU A 49 -7.49 3.62 1.12
C GLU A 49 -8.23 2.76 2.14
N LEU A 50 -9.56 2.87 2.22
CA LEU A 50 -10.37 2.05 3.11
C LEU A 50 -10.23 0.55 2.80
N LEU A 51 -10.24 0.16 1.52
CA LEU A 51 -9.98 -1.21 1.09
C LEU A 51 -8.56 -1.67 1.47
N GLY A 52 -7.58 -0.77 1.40
CA GLY A 52 -6.21 -0.98 1.87
C GLY A 52 -6.17 -1.27 3.37
N SER A 53 -6.83 -0.45 4.19
CA SER A 53 -6.95 -0.66 5.64
C SER A 53 -7.67 -1.97 5.99
N GLN A 54 -8.74 -2.31 5.26
CA GLN A 54 -9.44 -3.59 5.44
C GLN A 54 -8.54 -4.78 5.10
N SER A 55 -7.77 -4.68 4.01
CA SER A 55 -6.80 -5.69 3.65
C SER A 55 -5.71 -5.83 4.71
N LEU A 56 -5.18 -4.72 5.23
CA LEU A 56 -4.18 -4.72 6.30
C LEU A 56 -4.75 -5.36 7.58
N ALA A 57 -6.00 -5.06 7.93
CA ALA A 57 -6.66 -5.66 9.09
C ALA A 57 -6.69 -7.20 9.01
N VAL A 58 -6.87 -7.77 7.82
CA VAL A 58 -6.77 -9.23 7.61
C VAL A 58 -5.34 -9.72 7.85
N VAL A 59 -4.33 -9.05 7.30
CA VAL A 59 -2.90 -9.40 7.50
C VAL A 59 -2.54 -9.40 8.98
N MET A 60 -3.03 -8.38 9.70
CA MET A 60 -2.76 -8.11 11.10
C MET A 60 -3.53 -9.01 12.06
N GLN A 61 -4.38 -9.91 11.55
CA GLN A 61 -4.95 -10.98 12.36
C GLN A 61 -3.99 -12.16 12.38
N PRO A 62 -3.51 -12.60 13.55
CA PRO A 62 -2.68 -13.79 13.66
C PRO A 62 -3.48 -15.05 13.25
N ASP A 63 -2.83 -15.97 12.54
CA ASP A 63 -3.39 -17.29 12.24
C ASP A 63 -3.32 -18.22 13.47
N LYS A 64 -3.73 -19.48 13.28
CA LYS A 64 -3.67 -20.50 14.34
C LYS A 64 -2.25 -20.70 14.93
N ASN A 65 -1.21 -20.41 14.15
CA ASN A 65 0.19 -20.52 14.52
C ASN A 65 0.80 -19.17 14.97
N GLY A 66 0.00 -18.10 15.09
CA GLY A 66 0.48 -16.77 15.45
C GLY A 66 1.15 -16.01 14.31
N LYS A 67 1.02 -16.47 13.06
CA LYS A 67 1.65 -15.84 11.88
C LYS A 67 0.71 -14.85 11.20
N PRO A 68 1.23 -13.77 10.57
CA PRO A 68 0.42 -12.82 9.82
C PRO A 68 -0.19 -13.48 8.57
N GLN A 69 -1.40 -13.05 8.20
CA GLN A 69 -2.21 -13.66 7.14
C GLN A 69 -2.07 -12.96 5.78
N THR A 70 -0.83 -12.69 5.33
CA THR A 70 -0.54 -11.94 4.10
C THR A 70 -1.13 -12.58 2.84
N GLU A 71 -0.97 -13.89 2.67
CA GLU A 71 -1.47 -14.59 1.48
C GLU A 71 -3.00 -14.66 1.46
N LYS A 72 -3.65 -14.77 2.63
CA LYS A 72 -5.11 -14.72 2.73
C LYS A 72 -5.64 -13.37 2.26
N ALA A 73 -5.05 -12.27 2.73
CA ALA A 73 -5.44 -10.93 2.30
C ALA A 73 -5.25 -10.75 0.78
N ARG A 74 -4.15 -11.26 0.22
CA ARG A 74 -3.90 -11.24 -1.24
C ARG A 74 -4.98 -12.01 -2.01
N ARG A 75 -5.35 -13.21 -1.56
CA ARG A 75 -6.38 -14.03 -2.21
C ARG A 75 -7.75 -13.37 -2.16
N LEU A 76 -8.16 -12.86 -0.99
CA LEU A 76 -9.45 -12.16 -0.85
C LEU A 76 -9.57 -10.99 -1.82
N ARG A 77 -8.51 -10.20 -2.02
CA ARG A 77 -8.53 -9.11 -3.01
C ARG A 77 -8.62 -9.63 -4.44
N ALA A 78 -7.86 -10.68 -4.79
CA ALA A 78 -7.87 -11.25 -6.13
C ALA A 78 -9.21 -11.91 -6.47
N GLU A 79 -9.84 -12.61 -5.51
CA GLU A 79 -11.13 -13.27 -5.66
C GLU A 79 -12.29 -12.27 -5.76
N ALA A 80 -12.15 -11.08 -5.17
CA ALA A 80 -13.14 -10.02 -5.26
C ALA A 80 -13.14 -9.28 -6.61
N ILE A 81 -12.10 -9.47 -7.44
CA ILE A 81 -12.04 -8.89 -8.78
C ILE A 81 -12.99 -9.64 -9.72
N PRO A 82 -13.78 -8.93 -10.55
CA PRO A 82 -14.66 -9.57 -11.52
C PRO A 82 -13.94 -10.56 -12.44
N LYS A 83 -14.58 -11.68 -12.75
CA LYS A 83 -14.04 -12.69 -13.68
C LYS A 83 -13.68 -12.04 -15.03
N GLY A 84 -12.55 -12.45 -15.60
CA GLY A 84 -12.06 -11.92 -16.88
C GLY A 84 -11.25 -10.62 -16.76
N VAL A 85 -11.03 -10.11 -15.54
CA VAL A 85 -10.16 -8.96 -15.28
C VAL A 85 -8.82 -9.45 -14.73
N PRO A 86 -7.67 -8.93 -15.21
CA PRO A 86 -6.36 -9.25 -14.64
C PRO A 86 -6.32 -9.00 -13.12
N THR A 87 -5.86 -9.98 -12.36
CA THR A 87 -5.69 -9.86 -10.90
C THR A 87 -4.30 -9.42 -10.50
N GLU A 88 -3.34 -9.45 -11.43
CA GLU A 88 -1.96 -9.03 -11.25
C GLU A 88 -1.62 -7.85 -12.16
N PHE A 89 -0.81 -6.92 -11.63
CA PHE A 89 -0.23 -5.83 -12.41
C PHE A 89 1.28 -5.99 -12.42
N ARG A 90 1.83 -6.26 -13.60
CA ARG A 90 3.27 -6.39 -13.81
C ARG A 90 3.79 -5.06 -14.31
N VAL A 91 4.63 -4.43 -13.52
CA VAL A 91 5.22 -3.13 -13.87
C VAL A 91 6.01 -3.29 -15.17
N PRO A 92 5.70 -2.50 -16.21
CA PRO A 92 6.48 -2.46 -17.43
C PRO A 92 7.93 -2.11 -17.11
N ALA A 93 8.88 -2.85 -17.70
CA ALA A 93 10.31 -2.63 -17.48
C ALA A 93 11.00 -2.30 -18.79
N LEU A 94 11.83 -1.25 -18.79
CA LEU A 94 12.63 -0.84 -19.95
C LEU A 94 13.63 -1.91 -20.39
N ARG A 95 14.07 -2.75 -19.45
CA ARG A 95 14.97 -3.88 -19.72
C ARG A 95 14.73 -5.02 -18.76
N THR A 96 15.13 -6.21 -19.18
CA THR A 96 15.12 -7.41 -18.34
C THR A 96 16.08 -7.25 -17.15
N PRO A 97 15.63 -7.54 -15.91
CA PRO A 97 16.49 -7.63 -14.73
C PRO A 97 17.59 -8.69 -14.92
N ARG A 98 18.86 -8.32 -14.73
CA ARG A 98 20.02 -9.21 -14.94
C ARG A 98 20.66 -9.67 -13.64
N THR A 99 20.61 -8.85 -12.60
CA THR A 99 21.22 -9.18 -11.30
C THR A 99 20.18 -9.68 -10.30
N ARG A 100 20.60 -10.47 -9.30
CA ARG A 100 19.73 -10.89 -8.19
C ARG A 100 19.06 -9.70 -7.50
N ARG A 101 19.80 -8.61 -7.32
CA ARG A 101 19.30 -7.35 -6.76
C ARG A 101 18.16 -6.77 -7.61
N GLU A 102 18.38 -6.61 -8.92
CA GLU A 102 17.36 -6.11 -9.84
C GLU A 102 16.12 -7.01 -9.88
N GLN A 103 16.32 -8.34 -9.84
CA GLN A 103 15.21 -9.30 -9.78
C GLN A 103 14.40 -9.15 -8.48
N GLN A 104 15.06 -8.94 -7.34
CA GLN A 104 14.37 -8.69 -6.06
C GLN A 104 13.57 -7.39 -6.09
N LEU A 105 14.15 -6.30 -6.61
CA LEU A 105 13.45 -5.03 -6.76
C LEU A 105 12.25 -5.17 -7.71
N LYS A 106 12.40 -5.88 -8.83
CA LYS A 106 11.29 -6.16 -9.76
C LYS A 106 10.16 -6.96 -9.11
N MET A 107 10.49 -7.99 -8.33
CA MET A 107 9.48 -8.79 -7.63
C MET A 107 8.71 -7.96 -6.59
N VAL A 108 9.39 -7.07 -5.87
CA VAL A 108 8.74 -6.15 -4.91
C VAL A 108 7.86 -5.16 -5.63
N GLY A 109 8.37 -4.52 -6.70
CA GLY A 109 7.59 -3.59 -7.52
C GLY A 109 6.33 -4.23 -8.09
N ASP A 110 6.41 -5.43 -8.67
CA ASP A 110 5.22 -6.12 -9.20
C ASP A 110 4.19 -6.44 -8.13
N ARG A 111 4.63 -6.83 -6.92
CA ARG A 111 3.72 -7.08 -5.80
C ARG A 111 3.04 -5.80 -5.35
N ALA A 112 3.79 -4.71 -5.27
CA ALA A 112 3.31 -3.39 -4.91
C ALA A 112 2.26 -2.86 -5.90
N ALA A 113 2.60 -2.88 -7.19
CA ALA A 113 1.69 -2.46 -8.26
C ALA A 113 0.45 -3.35 -8.35
N THR A 114 0.61 -4.67 -8.18
CA THR A 114 -0.53 -5.60 -8.14
C THR A 114 -1.51 -5.23 -7.03
N MET A 115 -1.02 -4.92 -5.84
CA MET A 115 -1.90 -4.49 -4.74
C MET A 115 -2.59 -3.16 -5.05
N ALA A 116 -1.86 -2.16 -5.55
CA ALA A 116 -2.42 -0.87 -5.93
C ALA A 116 -3.52 -1.02 -6.99
N TRP A 117 -3.26 -1.82 -8.03
CA TRP A 117 -4.25 -2.19 -9.06
C TRP A 117 -5.49 -2.85 -8.46
N GLN A 118 -5.31 -3.88 -7.62
CA GLN A 118 -6.44 -4.60 -7.02
C GLN A 118 -7.35 -3.67 -6.23
N LEU A 119 -6.76 -2.80 -5.39
CA LEU A 119 -7.52 -1.84 -4.59
C LEU A 119 -8.24 -0.81 -5.46
N MET A 120 -7.59 -0.33 -6.52
CA MET A 120 -8.19 0.61 -7.46
C MET A 120 -9.34 -0.02 -8.26
N ALA A 121 -9.16 -1.24 -8.78
CA ALA A 121 -10.18 -1.98 -9.49
C ALA A 121 -11.42 -2.19 -8.61
N LEU A 122 -11.23 -2.63 -7.36
CA LEU A 122 -12.31 -2.79 -6.39
C LEU A 122 -13.00 -1.47 -6.03
N ALA A 123 -12.23 -0.38 -5.89
CA ALA A 123 -12.80 0.95 -5.70
C ALA A 123 -13.65 1.38 -6.90
N CYS A 124 -13.21 1.11 -8.13
CA CYS A 124 -14.00 1.42 -9.34
C CYS A 124 -15.27 0.58 -9.44
N VAL A 125 -15.22 -0.70 -9.04
CA VAL A 125 -16.43 -1.54 -8.94
C VAL A 125 -17.43 -0.91 -7.97
N GLN A 126 -16.98 -0.53 -6.77
CA GLN A 126 -17.85 -0.08 -5.69
C GLN A 126 -18.36 1.35 -5.87
N GLU A 127 -17.53 2.26 -6.37
CA GLU A 127 -17.85 3.68 -6.49
C GLU A 127 -18.44 4.08 -7.84
N LEU A 128 -18.17 3.29 -8.89
CA LEU A 128 -18.57 3.61 -10.27
C LEU A 128 -19.38 2.51 -10.94
N GLY A 129 -19.53 1.33 -10.32
CA GLY A 129 -20.23 0.20 -10.93
C GLY A 129 -19.50 -0.38 -12.15
N PHE A 130 -18.16 -0.30 -12.21
CA PHE A 130 -17.40 -0.81 -13.35
C PHE A 130 -17.49 -2.34 -13.44
N GLY A 131 -17.94 -2.83 -14.59
CA GLY A 131 -17.84 -4.24 -14.97
C GLY A 131 -16.50 -4.57 -15.63
N ALA A 132 -16.33 -5.85 -16.01
CA ALA A 132 -15.06 -6.38 -16.54
C ALA A 132 -14.51 -5.59 -17.74
N ASP A 133 -15.35 -5.22 -18.71
CA ASP A 133 -14.90 -4.49 -19.91
C ASP A 133 -14.32 -3.11 -19.61
N ARG A 134 -14.87 -2.41 -18.62
CA ARG A 134 -14.33 -1.10 -18.19
C ARG A 134 -13.04 -1.28 -17.41
N LEU A 135 -12.96 -2.30 -16.55
CA LEU A 135 -11.74 -2.59 -15.81
C LEU A 135 -10.60 -3.06 -16.73
N ASN A 136 -10.90 -3.84 -17.77
CA ASN A 136 -9.90 -4.26 -18.76
C ASN A 136 -9.34 -3.07 -19.55
N ARG A 137 -10.20 -2.11 -19.93
CA ARG A 137 -9.75 -0.85 -20.53
C ARG A 137 -8.91 -0.01 -19.58
N LEU A 138 -9.35 0.14 -18.33
CA LEU A 138 -8.57 0.84 -17.30
C LEU A 138 -7.20 0.20 -17.11
N TYR A 139 -7.13 -1.13 -17.03
CA TYR A 139 -5.87 -1.86 -16.86
C TYR A 139 -4.91 -1.61 -18.04
N ALA A 140 -5.42 -1.68 -19.27
CA ALA A 140 -4.63 -1.44 -20.47
C ALA A 140 -4.06 -0.02 -20.48
N GLU A 141 -4.90 0.98 -20.20
CA GLU A 141 -4.49 2.39 -20.17
C GLU A 141 -3.53 2.69 -19.02
N MET A 142 -3.75 2.10 -17.84
CA MET A 142 -2.82 2.19 -16.73
C MET A 142 -1.43 1.66 -17.08
N ARG A 143 -1.35 0.55 -17.81
CA ARG A 143 -0.05 0.05 -18.28
C ARG A 143 0.55 0.96 -19.34
N HIS A 144 -0.26 1.46 -20.27
CA HIS A 144 0.21 2.38 -21.30
C HIS A 144 0.83 3.63 -20.68
N ASN A 145 0.16 4.24 -19.70
CA ASN A 145 0.66 5.38 -18.95
C ASN A 145 2.00 5.08 -18.24
N TYR A 146 2.15 3.88 -17.68
CA TYR A 146 3.41 3.46 -17.06
C TYR A 146 4.53 3.24 -18.10
N GLU A 147 4.22 2.62 -19.24
CA GLU A 147 5.16 2.47 -20.36
C GLU A 147 5.62 3.83 -20.89
N GLN A 148 4.69 4.78 -21.02
CA GLN A 148 4.97 6.14 -21.46
C GLN A 148 5.85 6.90 -20.47
N LEU A 149 5.59 6.78 -19.16
CA LEU A 149 6.43 7.34 -18.11
C LEU A 149 7.85 6.79 -18.17
N ASN A 150 7.99 5.48 -18.34
CA ASN A 150 9.29 4.83 -18.49
C ASN A 150 10.05 5.36 -19.71
N GLU A 151 9.38 5.53 -20.85
CA GLU A 151 10.04 6.03 -22.06
C GLU A 151 10.46 7.50 -21.92
N TRP A 152 9.65 8.35 -21.27
CA TRP A 152 10.07 9.70 -20.90
C TRP A 152 11.30 9.67 -19.98
N GLY A 153 11.31 8.80 -18.97
CA GLY A 153 12.44 8.68 -18.05
C GLY A 153 13.73 8.23 -18.74
N LYS A 154 13.61 7.38 -19.76
CA LYS A 154 14.73 6.91 -20.59
C LYS A 154 15.24 7.99 -21.56
N THR A 155 14.33 8.77 -22.14
CA THR A 155 14.66 9.72 -23.22
C THR A 155 15.08 11.08 -22.69
N ASP A 156 14.32 11.60 -21.72
CA ASP A 156 14.44 12.98 -21.24
C ASP A 156 15.01 13.06 -19.80
N GLY A 157 15.15 11.91 -19.12
CA GLY A 157 15.53 11.83 -17.73
C GLY A 157 14.34 11.80 -16.76
N LEU A 158 14.59 11.31 -15.54
CA LEU A 158 13.54 11.07 -14.55
C LEU A 158 12.82 12.36 -14.13
N ASP A 159 13.55 13.46 -13.93
CA ASP A 159 12.94 14.72 -13.48
C ASP A 159 11.92 15.26 -14.48
N VAL A 160 12.24 15.17 -15.79
CA VAL A 160 11.33 15.57 -16.86
C VAL A 160 10.13 14.63 -16.94
N ALA A 161 10.35 13.33 -16.79
CA ALA A 161 9.29 12.34 -16.78
C ALA A 161 8.30 12.56 -15.62
N MET A 162 8.82 12.88 -14.42
CA MET A 162 8.01 13.17 -13.25
C MET A 162 7.24 14.49 -13.40
N GLU A 163 7.84 15.54 -13.98
CA GLU A 163 7.13 16.79 -14.28
C GLU A 163 6.01 16.58 -15.32
N LYS A 164 6.24 15.79 -16.36
CA LYS A 164 5.19 15.43 -17.33
C LYS A 164 4.05 14.65 -16.66
N LEU A 165 4.37 13.68 -15.80
CA LEU A 165 3.38 12.94 -15.04
C LEU A 165 2.57 13.87 -14.12
N ARG A 166 3.24 14.79 -13.42
CA ARG A 166 2.62 15.80 -12.56
C ARG A 166 1.60 16.64 -13.32
N ARG A 167 1.95 17.11 -14.53
CA ARG A 167 1.02 17.87 -15.39
C ARG A 167 -0.22 17.06 -15.76
N CYS A 168 -0.05 15.80 -16.18
CA CYS A 168 -1.18 14.92 -16.48
C CYS A 168 -2.09 14.72 -15.25
N ALA A 169 -1.49 14.58 -14.07
CA ALA A 169 -2.22 14.47 -12.82
C ALA A 169 -2.95 15.77 -12.43
N CYS A 170 -2.31 16.92 -12.64
CA CYS A 170 -2.90 18.25 -12.46
C CYS A 170 -4.12 18.45 -13.35
N ASP A 171 -4.02 18.07 -14.62
CA ASP A 171 -5.13 18.13 -15.58
C ASP A 171 -6.28 17.22 -15.13
N ALA A 172 -5.96 15.98 -14.73
CA ALA A 172 -6.96 15.02 -14.27
C ALA A 172 -7.70 15.46 -12.99
N LEU A 173 -6.97 16.02 -12.03
CA LEU A 173 -7.49 16.51 -10.76
C LEU A 173 -7.95 17.97 -10.82
N GLN A 174 -7.83 18.64 -11.97
CA GLN A 174 -8.13 20.05 -12.16
C GLN A 174 -7.54 20.93 -11.04
N THR A 175 -6.24 20.76 -10.79
CA THR A 175 -5.53 21.41 -9.68
C THR A 175 -4.10 21.72 -10.08
N GLU A 176 -3.55 22.83 -9.63
CA GLU A 176 -2.14 23.18 -9.87
C GLU A 176 -1.23 22.80 -8.70
N ASP A 177 -1.81 22.48 -7.54
CA ASP A 177 -1.13 22.31 -6.24
C ASP A 177 -0.37 20.98 -6.07
N ILE A 178 -0.22 20.16 -7.11
CA ILE A 178 0.57 18.93 -7.00
C ILE A 178 2.05 19.31 -7.04
N VAL A 179 2.75 19.07 -5.93
CA VAL A 179 4.19 19.28 -5.81
C VAL A 179 4.90 17.93 -5.90
N VAL A 180 5.88 17.84 -6.79
CA VAL A 180 6.82 16.71 -6.81
C VAL A 180 7.99 17.07 -5.90
N GLU A 181 7.93 16.58 -4.67
CA GLU A 181 9.01 16.79 -3.71
C GLU A 181 10.13 15.76 -3.91
N ASN A 182 11.36 16.26 -4.01
CA ASN A 182 12.54 15.43 -3.86
C ASN A 182 12.76 15.15 -2.36
N VAL A 183 12.04 14.17 -1.83
CA VAL A 183 12.20 13.73 -0.45
C VAL A 183 13.52 12.96 -0.33
N ASP A 184 14.28 13.26 0.72
CA ASP A 184 15.50 12.53 1.04
C ASP A 184 15.18 11.06 1.33
N ASP A 185 15.71 10.16 0.51
CA ASP A 185 15.55 8.71 0.65
C ASP A 185 15.87 8.22 2.07
N GLU A 186 16.86 8.80 2.77
CA GLU A 186 17.17 8.41 4.16
C GLU A 186 16.02 8.75 5.11
N LYS A 187 15.38 9.92 4.94
CA LYS A 187 14.21 10.32 5.73
C LYS A 187 13.00 9.45 5.41
N THR A 188 12.81 9.12 4.12
CA THR A 188 11.75 8.19 3.70
C THR A 188 11.95 6.83 4.35
N VAL A 189 13.15 6.26 4.25
CA VAL A 189 13.49 4.97 4.88
C VAL A 189 13.28 5.00 6.40
N GLN A 190 13.66 6.09 7.07
CA GLN A 190 13.42 6.25 8.53
C GLN A 190 11.93 6.26 8.88
N THR A 191 11.13 6.98 8.09
CA THR A 191 9.67 7.06 8.26
C THR A 191 9.02 5.68 8.06
N LEU A 192 9.37 5.00 6.97
CA LEU A 192 8.93 3.63 6.68
C LEU A 192 9.31 2.68 7.82
N SER A 193 10.55 2.75 8.28
CA SER A 193 11.07 1.93 9.39
C SER A 193 10.30 2.15 10.69
N ARG A 194 9.94 3.39 11.02
CA ARG A 194 9.13 3.71 12.20
C ARG A 194 7.73 3.13 12.08
N SER A 195 7.07 3.33 10.94
CA SER A 195 5.73 2.79 10.68
C SER A 195 5.71 1.26 10.80
N TYR A 196 6.71 0.57 10.25
CA TYR A 196 6.80 -0.89 10.37
C TYR A 196 6.97 -1.37 11.81
N LYS A 197 7.76 -0.67 12.63
CA LYS A 197 7.91 -1.00 14.07
C LYS A 197 6.60 -0.83 14.83
N GLU A 198 5.83 0.21 14.51
CA GLU A 198 4.53 0.45 15.14
C GLU A 198 3.53 -0.65 14.76
N GLN A 199 3.48 -1.05 13.49
CA GLN A 199 2.68 -2.20 13.03
C GLN A 199 3.14 -3.52 13.68
N GLU A 200 4.45 -3.74 13.79
CA GLU A 200 5.02 -4.92 14.45
C GLU A 200 4.62 -5.02 15.91
N ALA A 201 4.71 -3.92 16.65
CA ALA A 201 4.26 -3.86 18.04
C ALA A 201 2.75 -4.14 18.15
N GLU A 202 1.95 -3.58 17.25
CA GLU A 202 0.50 -3.80 17.25
C GLU A 202 0.13 -5.26 16.93
N PHE A 203 0.80 -5.87 15.95
CA PHE A 203 0.61 -7.27 15.59
C PHE A 203 0.98 -8.18 16.76
N LEU A 204 2.14 -7.95 17.37
CA LEU A 204 2.61 -8.72 18.51
C LEU A 204 1.62 -8.64 19.68
N LYS A 205 1.11 -7.44 19.98
CA LYS A 205 0.04 -7.24 20.97
C LYS A 205 -1.20 -8.09 20.65
N ARG A 206 -1.66 -8.11 19.40
CA ARG A 206 -2.81 -8.93 18.96
C ARG A 206 -2.55 -10.43 19.08
N ALA A 207 -1.36 -10.88 18.68
CA ALA A 207 -0.95 -12.29 18.77
C ALA A 207 -0.91 -12.77 20.22
N VAL A 208 -0.38 -11.96 21.12
CA VAL A 208 -0.31 -12.22 22.56
C VAL A 208 -1.70 -12.33 23.17
N MET A 209 -2.59 -11.38 22.89
CA MET A 209 -3.98 -11.40 23.36
C MET A 209 -4.72 -12.67 22.90
N MET A 210 -4.54 -13.08 21.64
CA MET A 210 -5.14 -14.30 21.10
C MET A 210 -4.57 -15.58 21.77
N ALA A 211 -3.27 -15.61 22.07
CA ALA A 211 -2.64 -16.73 22.77
C ALA A 211 -3.08 -16.81 24.24
N ALA A 212 -3.19 -15.66 24.92
CA ALA A 212 -3.68 -15.56 26.29
C ALA A 212 -5.15 -15.99 26.41
N GLY A 213 -6.02 -15.56 25.50
CA GLY A 213 -7.43 -15.99 25.45
C GLY A 213 -7.58 -17.50 25.25
N ARG A 214 -6.73 -18.13 24.41
CA ARG A 214 -6.68 -19.59 24.24
C ARG A 214 -6.23 -20.33 25.49
N LYS A 215 -5.28 -19.77 26.26
CA LYS A 215 -4.84 -20.36 27.55
C LYS A 215 -5.87 -20.16 28.66
N ALA A 216 -6.54 -19.00 28.71
CA ALA A 216 -7.62 -18.70 29.66
C ALA A 216 -8.89 -19.52 29.42
N CYS A 217 -9.14 -19.98 28.19
CA CYS A 217 -10.23 -20.91 27.90
C CYS A 217 -9.85 -22.39 28.22
N ARG A 218 -8.55 -22.71 28.26
CA ARG A 218 -8.04 -24.05 28.63
C ARG A 218 -7.87 -24.27 30.14
N GLN A 219 -7.73 -23.21 30.91
CA GLN A 219 -7.76 -23.24 32.37
C GLN A 219 -8.87 -22.31 32.81
N SER A 220 -9.96 -22.88 33.35
CA SER A 220 -10.90 -22.15 34.20
C SER A 220 -10.08 -21.46 35.31
N LEU A 221 -9.74 -20.18 35.11
CA LEU A 221 -8.86 -19.45 36.02
C LEU A 221 -9.71 -18.70 37.03
N ASN A 222 -9.72 -19.27 38.24
CA ASN A 222 -9.88 -18.50 39.46
C ASN A 222 -8.95 -17.28 39.40
N VAL A 223 -9.56 -16.10 39.52
CA VAL A 223 -9.03 -14.79 39.94
C VAL A 223 -7.56 -14.52 39.59
N LEU A 224 -7.30 -13.77 38.52
CA LEU A 224 -5.95 -13.33 38.16
C LEU A 224 -5.61 -11.95 38.71
N ASN A 225 -4.58 -11.89 39.56
CA ASN A 225 -3.78 -10.70 39.85
C ASN A 225 -3.26 -10.09 38.54
N GLU A 226 -3.39 -8.77 38.40
CA GLU A 226 -2.97 -7.96 37.24
C GLU A 226 -1.49 -8.21 36.84
N GLU A 227 -0.62 -8.50 37.81
CA GLU A 227 0.80 -8.79 37.60
C GLU A 227 1.04 -10.13 36.89
N SER A 228 0.22 -11.15 37.20
CA SER A 228 0.25 -12.46 36.51
C SER A 228 -0.15 -12.34 35.04
N VAL A 229 -1.10 -11.45 34.74
CA VAL A 229 -1.53 -11.16 33.37
C VAL A 229 -0.42 -10.44 32.61
N ARG A 230 0.21 -9.42 33.22
CA ARG A 230 1.36 -8.70 32.63
C ARG A 230 2.52 -9.63 32.32
N GLN A 231 2.88 -10.54 33.23
CA GLN A 231 3.98 -11.50 33.02
C GLN A 231 3.67 -12.48 31.88
N LYS A 232 2.45 -13.04 31.83
CA LYS A 232 2.04 -13.94 30.73
C LYS A 232 2.02 -13.24 29.38
N CYS A 233 1.68 -11.95 29.34
CA CYS A 233 1.80 -11.13 28.14
C CYS A 233 3.26 -10.96 27.73
N ALA A 234 4.18 -10.69 28.67
CA ALA A 234 5.61 -10.55 28.40
C ALA A 234 6.23 -11.86 27.85
N ASP A 235 5.91 -13.02 28.44
CA ASP A 235 6.42 -14.31 27.99
C ASP A 235 5.90 -14.68 26.59
N ALA A 236 4.64 -14.32 26.28
CA ALA A 236 4.08 -14.51 24.95
C ALA A 236 4.69 -13.55 23.91
N MET A 237 5.07 -12.34 24.31
CA MET A 237 5.82 -11.40 23.46
C MET A 237 7.20 -11.97 23.10
N ALA A 238 7.92 -12.53 24.09
CA ALA A 238 9.23 -13.15 23.90
C ALA A 238 9.19 -14.40 23.01
N ALA A 239 8.11 -15.18 23.08
CA ALA A 239 7.92 -16.36 22.23
C ALA A 239 7.63 -15.99 20.76
N ALA A 240 7.01 -14.83 20.51
CA ALA A 240 6.64 -14.38 19.16
C ALA A 240 7.73 -13.55 18.46
N THR A 241 8.65 -12.91 19.21
CA THR A 241 9.84 -12.24 18.65
C THR A 241 10.87 -13.23 18.05
N GLY A 242 10.78 -14.52 18.35
CA GLY A 242 11.67 -15.56 17.83
C GLY A 242 11.40 -16.05 16.40
N SER A 243 10.45 -15.46 15.65
CA SER A 243 10.07 -15.97 14.33
C SER A 243 9.70 -14.85 13.34
N ASN A 244 10.71 -14.34 12.61
CA ASN A 244 10.63 -13.59 11.34
C ASN A 244 9.34 -12.78 11.09
N LEU A 245 9.29 -11.55 11.63
CA LEU A 245 8.25 -10.53 11.42
C LEU A 245 8.37 -9.77 10.07
N SER A 246 9.17 -10.29 9.13
CA SER A 246 9.31 -9.79 7.75
C SER A 246 8.00 -9.53 6.98
N PRO A 247 6.87 -10.25 7.21
CA PRO A 247 5.64 -10.06 6.43
C PRO A 247 4.89 -8.74 6.70
N LEU A 248 5.16 -8.04 7.81
CA LEU A 248 4.50 -6.77 8.15
C LEU A 248 4.98 -5.60 7.28
N ARG A 249 6.16 -5.73 6.66
CA ARG A 249 6.69 -4.73 5.71
C ARG A 249 5.85 -4.60 4.43
N SER A 250 4.97 -5.57 4.17
CA SER A 250 4.03 -5.56 3.04
C SER A 250 2.74 -4.76 3.34
N GLY A 251 2.61 -4.16 4.53
CA GLY A 251 1.42 -3.45 4.98
C GLY A 251 1.48 -1.94 4.72
N TYR A 252 1.39 -1.54 3.44
CA TYR A 252 0.98 -0.20 3.00
C TYR A 252 1.56 0.96 3.83
N ALA A 253 2.85 1.22 3.64
CA ALA A 253 3.48 2.34 4.30
C ALA A 253 3.00 3.66 3.68
N SER A 254 2.67 4.60 4.57
CA SER A 254 2.13 5.94 4.34
C SER A 254 0.79 5.99 3.59
N ALA A 255 -0.26 6.28 4.37
CA ALA A 255 -1.36 7.12 3.90
C ALA A 255 -0.76 8.27 3.07
N LEU A 256 -1.24 8.36 1.83
CA LEU A 256 -0.90 9.39 0.86
C LEU A 256 -0.82 10.72 1.60
N GLN A 257 0.37 11.34 1.51
CA GLN A 257 0.74 12.58 2.17
C GLN A 257 -0.47 13.51 2.28
N SER A 258 -0.86 13.79 3.53
CA SER A 258 -1.64 14.94 3.99
C SER A 258 -2.37 15.70 2.87
N SER A 259 -3.67 15.43 2.67
CA SER A 259 -4.53 16.50 2.20
C SER A 259 -4.37 17.67 3.18
N PRO A 260 -4.07 18.90 2.71
CA PRO A 260 -4.10 20.05 3.58
C PRO A 260 -5.51 20.16 4.15
N ASP A 261 -5.52 20.32 5.47
CA ASP A 261 -6.65 20.57 6.33
C ASP A 261 -7.72 21.45 5.65
N MET A 262 -8.81 20.84 5.18
CA MET A 262 -10.05 21.56 4.84
C MET A 262 -11.06 21.24 5.93
N GLY A 263 -10.72 21.68 7.14
CA GLY A 263 -11.68 21.97 8.18
C GLY A 263 -12.66 23.02 7.66
N ALA A 264 -13.79 22.55 7.13
CA ALA A 264 -15.00 23.34 7.05
C ALA A 264 -15.40 23.74 8.47
N LYS A 265 -15.07 24.98 8.85
CA LYS A 265 -15.82 25.75 9.83
C LYS A 265 -16.37 26.97 9.13
N ASP A 266 -17.51 26.77 8.48
CA ASP A 266 -18.51 27.83 8.45
C ASP A 266 -19.57 27.45 9.49
N GLN A 267 -19.66 28.29 10.53
CA GLN A 267 -20.84 28.57 11.35
C GLN A 267 -20.43 29.39 12.58
N GLY A 268 -20.94 30.61 12.66
CA GLY A 268 -21.03 31.35 13.92
C GLY A 268 -20.74 32.84 13.76
N GLY A 269 -21.77 33.63 13.48
CA GLY A 269 -21.67 35.05 13.18
C GLY A 269 -21.40 35.96 14.38
N ARG A 270 -20.95 37.17 14.06
CA ARG A 270 -21.61 38.46 14.32
C ARG A 270 -20.90 39.53 13.50
#